data_AF-A0A941PVP1-F1
#
_entry.id   AF-A0A941PVP1-F1
#
_cell.length_a   1.000
_cell.length_b   1.000
_cell.length_c   1.000
_cell.angle_alpha   90.00
_cell.angle_beta   90.00
_cell.angle_gamma   90.00
#
_symmetry.space_group_name_H-M   'P 1'
#
loop_
_entity.id
_entity.type
_entity.pdbx_description
1 polymer ?
#
loop_
_entity_poly.entity_id
_entity_poly.type
_entity_poly.pdbx_seq_one_letter_code
_entity_poly.pdbx_strand_id
1 'polypeptide(L)'
;MTTFHPRADDNGKHRQILKPSQPTDLGTWSDPSAIARAVPDSTMPDLIGDVSVAAWNDAPATSEDWELLVKGLTFSEPPMPSALGKKPAAGVVTIEPDGRVWAVAPTDGYGGYATTFPKGKLDGLSPRATAIKEAFEESGLRVELTGYLCDIVRTTSVTRYYTARRVGGNPAAMGWESQAVMLVPINELRSVTTHPNDAPIISALPHRAIIAYEWGLASGHRVLDTLAGYFARYGEWPTEISIEIDMHDGLRDTIFTPYGWRLLNERLKVHATDTPRLEAEGGHGQKHSYDTNGPVDLRKRASEWIWNVDLT
;
A
#
# COMPACT_ATOMS: atom_id res chain seq x y z
N MET A 1 -4.29 35.60 2.13
CA MET A 1 -4.72 35.14 3.46
C MET A 1 -3.56 34.35 4.04
N THR A 2 -3.19 34.56 5.30
CA THR A 2 -2.08 33.84 5.93
C THR A 2 -2.60 32.52 6.50
N THR A 3 -2.04 31.40 6.08
CA THR A 3 -2.43 30.07 6.58
C THR A 3 -1.42 29.63 7.64
N PHE A 4 -1.92 29.12 8.76
CA PHE A 4 -1.09 28.54 9.82
C PHE A 4 -1.39 27.06 9.95
N HIS A 5 -0.38 26.28 10.31
CA HIS A 5 -0.54 24.90 10.67
C HIS A 5 -1.37 24.82 11.97
N PRO A 6 -2.50 24.10 11.99
CA PRO A 6 -3.37 24.01 13.16
C PRO A 6 -2.78 23.23 14.33
N ARG A 7 -1.71 22.44 14.11
CA ARG A 7 -0.93 21.80 15.19
C ARG A 7 0.27 22.68 15.50
N ALA A 8 0.57 22.84 16.80
CA ALA A 8 1.72 23.59 17.26
C ALA A 8 3.03 22.83 17.05
N ASP A 9 4.12 23.58 16.87
CA ASP A 9 5.48 23.04 16.88
C ASP A 9 5.93 22.64 18.29
N ASP A 10 7.14 22.08 18.39
CA ASP A 10 7.73 21.61 19.66
C ASP A 10 7.89 22.73 20.71
N ASN A 11 7.78 24.00 20.29
CA ASN A 11 7.81 25.17 21.18
C ASN A 11 6.40 25.72 21.47
N GLY A 12 5.34 25.00 21.12
CA GLY A 12 3.96 25.41 21.29
C GLY A 12 3.50 26.49 20.29
N LYS A 13 4.21 26.71 19.18
CA LYS A 13 3.88 27.75 18.20
C LYS A 13 3.28 27.18 16.93
N HIS A 14 2.19 27.78 16.46
CA HIS A 14 1.65 27.47 15.13
C HIS A 14 2.53 28.07 14.04
N ARG A 15 3.00 27.24 13.10
CA ARG A 15 3.86 27.67 12.00
C ARG A 15 3.03 28.23 10.86
N GLN A 16 3.44 29.37 10.31
CA GLN A 16 2.87 29.84 9.05
C GLN A 16 3.25 28.86 7.94
N ILE A 17 2.29 28.50 7.08
CA ILE A 17 2.52 27.69 5.88
C ILE A 17 2.54 28.65 4.69
N LEU A 18 3.67 28.73 4.01
CA LEU A 18 3.89 29.60 2.87
C LEU A 18 3.28 29.03 1.59
N LYS A 19 3.29 27.69 1.44
CA LYS A 19 2.78 26.98 0.27
C LYS A 19 1.80 25.89 0.68
N PRO A 20 0.58 26.25 1.12
CA PRO A 20 -0.38 25.28 1.62
C PRO A 20 -0.79 24.29 0.53
N SER A 21 -0.80 23.00 0.89
CA SER A 21 -1.40 21.95 0.08
C SER A 21 -2.92 22.13 -0.04
N GLN A 22 -3.52 21.49 -1.04
CA GLN A 22 -4.98 21.43 -1.21
C GLN A 22 -5.47 19.99 -1.04
N PRO A 23 -6.54 19.75 -0.26
CA PRO A 23 -7.12 18.43 -0.15
C PRO A 23 -7.77 18.00 -1.47
N THR A 24 -7.94 16.69 -1.65
CA THR A 24 -8.76 16.13 -2.72
C THR A 24 -10.20 15.90 -2.25
N ASP A 25 -11.08 15.64 -3.20
CA ASP A 25 -12.47 15.28 -2.91
C ASP A 25 -12.58 13.92 -2.20
N LEU A 26 -13.70 13.72 -1.49
CA LEU A 26 -13.93 12.49 -0.71
C LEU A 26 -13.92 11.21 -1.58
N GLY A 27 -14.43 11.30 -2.82
CA GLY A 27 -14.45 10.16 -3.75
C GLY A 27 -13.06 9.65 -4.15
N THR A 28 -12.03 10.51 -4.08
CA THR A 28 -10.65 10.15 -4.41
C THR A 28 -10.09 9.09 -3.45
N TRP A 29 -10.54 9.07 -2.20
CA TRP A 29 -10.08 8.09 -1.20
C TRP A 29 -10.49 6.65 -1.52
N SER A 30 -11.62 6.45 -2.20
CA SER A 30 -12.10 5.14 -2.66
C SER A 30 -11.58 4.73 -4.04
N ASP A 31 -10.96 5.65 -4.78
CA ASP A 31 -10.41 5.38 -6.10
C ASP A 31 -8.95 4.88 -5.98
N PRO A 32 -8.66 3.60 -6.31
CA PRO A 32 -7.32 3.05 -6.21
C PRO A 32 -6.34 3.63 -7.25
N SER A 33 -6.86 4.28 -8.29
CA SER A 33 -6.06 4.89 -9.35
C SER A 33 -5.73 6.37 -9.11
N ALA A 34 -6.34 7.00 -8.10
CA ALA A 34 -6.17 8.41 -7.83
C ALA A 34 -5.25 8.68 -6.63
N ILE A 35 -4.55 9.81 -6.66
CA ILE A 35 -3.80 10.33 -5.52
C ILE A 35 -4.75 11.07 -4.59
N ALA A 36 -5.11 10.48 -3.46
CA ALA A 36 -5.88 11.16 -2.43
C ALA A 36 -4.96 12.01 -1.54
N ARG A 37 -5.44 13.17 -1.10
CA ARG A 37 -4.69 14.07 -0.21
C ARG A 37 -5.56 14.61 0.91
N ALA A 38 -5.10 14.38 2.14
CA ALA A 38 -5.58 15.09 3.33
C ALA A 38 -4.68 16.30 3.59
N VAL A 39 -5.27 17.36 4.12
CA VAL A 39 -4.55 18.46 4.77
C VAL A 39 -5.04 18.55 6.22
N PRO A 40 -4.36 19.30 7.10
CA PRO A 40 -4.82 19.43 8.48
C PRO A 40 -6.29 19.84 8.61
N ASP A 41 -7.03 19.09 9.41
CA ASP A 41 -8.48 19.23 9.64
C ASP A 41 -9.38 19.11 8.40
N SER A 42 -8.87 18.59 7.27
CA SER A 42 -9.74 18.32 6.13
C SER A 42 -10.78 17.25 6.44
N THR A 43 -11.93 17.35 5.80
CA THR A 43 -12.95 16.28 5.84
C THR A 43 -12.35 14.98 5.32
N MET A 44 -12.67 13.88 6.00
CA MET A 44 -12.24 12.53 5.65
C MET A 44 -13.47 11.62 5.56
N PRO A 45 -13.43 10.55 4.73
CA PRO A 45 -14.44 9.49 4.81
C PRO A 45 -14.32 8.73 6.13
N ASP A 46 -15.39 8.08 6.57
CA ASP A 46 -15.38 7.26 7.80
C ASP A 46 -14.47 6.02 7.68
N LEU A 47 -14.26 5.55 6.44
CA LEU A 47 -13.50 4.37 6.09
C LEU A 47 -12.61 4.65 4.88
N ILE A 48 -11.41 4.07 4.88
CA ILE A 48 -10.58 3.90 3.68
C ILE A 48 -10.28 2.41 3.59
N GLY A 49 -10.74 1.77 2.52
CA GLY A 49 -10.80 0.30 2.47
C GLY A 49 -11.72 -0.23 3.58
N ASP A 50 -11.20 -1.15 4.39
CA ASP A 50 -11.87 -1.76 5.54
C ASP A 50 -11.44 -1.15 6.89
N VAL A 51 -10.58 -0.13 6.88
CA VAL A 51 -10.02 0.48 8.10
C VAL A 51 -10.64 1.84 8.39
N SER A 52 -11.19 1.98 9.60
CA SER A 52 -11.80 3.22 10.08
C SER A 52 -10.81 4.39 10.12
N VAL A 53 -11.28 5.56 9.71
CA VAL A 53 -10.57 6.82 9.80
C VAL A 53 -11.00 7.53 11.09
N ALA A 54 -10.27 7.24 12.15
CA ALA A 54 -10.47 7.86 13.46
C ALA A 54 -9.12 8.23 14.06
N ALA A 55 -9.03 9.41 14.68
CA ALA A 55 -7.82 9.85 15.34
C ALA A 55 -7.40 8.84 16.43
N TRP A 56 -6.12 8.54 16.52
CA TRP A 56 -5.57 7.64 17.52
C TRP A 56 -5.39 8.38 18.86
N ASN A 57 -6.52 8.63 19.55
CA ASN A 57 -6.57 9.48 20.74
C ASN A 57 -5.82 8.91 21.95
N ASP A 58 -5.62 7.59 21.99
CA ASP A 58 -4.86 6.86 23.00
C ASP A 58 -3.47 6.45 22.50
N ALA A 59 -2.89 7.21 21.57
CA ALA A 59 -1.51 7.01 21.14
C ALA A 59 -0.54 7.08 22.35
N PRO A 60 0.52 6.24 22.37
CA PRO A 60 1.48 6.22 23.46
C PRO A 60 2.09 7.59 23.78
N ALA A 61 2.16 7.92 25.07
CA ALA A 61 2.76 9.16 25.55
C ALA A 61 4.18 8.96 26.13
N THR A 62 4.58 7.71 26.38
CA THR A 62 5.86 7.35 26.99
C THR A 62 6.69 6.45 26.08
N SER A 63 8.01 6.48 26.25
CA SER A 63 8.90 5.62 25.48
C SER A 63 8.61 4.13 25.73
N GLU A 64 8.28 3.78 26.97
CA GLU A 64 7.92 2.42 27.36
C GLU A 64 6.68 1.92 26.61
N ASP A 65 5.65 2.76 26.48
CA ASP A 65 4.41 2.40 25.79
C ASP A 65 4.63 2.26 24.27
N TRP A 66 5.50 3.08 23.67
CA TRP A 66 5.91 2.90 22.27
C TRP A 66 6.64 1.56 22.06
N GLU A 67 7.53 1.17 22.99
CA GLU A 67 8.24 -0.11 22.92
C GLU A 67 7.30 -1.31 23.09
N LEU A 68 6.23 -1.16 23.89
CA LEU A 68 5.23 -2.22 24.04
C LEU A 68 4.54 -2.59 22.72
N LEU A 69 4.35 -1.62 21.81
CA LEU A 69 3.74 -1.88 20.50
C LEU A 69 4.58 -2.79 19.61
N VAL A 70 5.90 -2.80 19.81
CA VAL A 70 6.84 -3.54 18.95
C VAL A 70 7.33 -4.85 19.57
N LYS A 71 7.04 -5.08 20.86
CA LYS A 71 7.51 -6.23 21.64
C LYS A 71 7.15 -7.59 21.03
N GLY A 72 6.00 -7.69 20.34
CA GLY A 72 5.51 -8.93 19.72
C GLY A 72 5.89 -9.12 18.25
N LEU A 73 6.58 -8.17 17.62
CA LEU A 73 6.84 -8.21 16.18
C LEU A 73 7.94 -9.23 15.83
N THR A 74 7.59 -10.22 15.03
CA THR A 74 8.50 -11.28 14.60
C THR A 74 8.81 -11.15 13.11
N PHE A 75 9.88 -10.43 12.76
CA PHE A 75 10.51 -10.49 11.44
C PHE A 75 12.02 -10.28 11.56
N SER A 76 12.75 -10.84 10.61
CA SER A 76 14.20 -10.72 10.54
C SER A 76 14.61 -9.35 9.99
N GLU A 77 15.65 -8.76 10.58
CA GLU A 77 16.30 -7.56 10.07
C GLU A 77 17.81 -7.66 10.34
N PRO A 78 18.67 -7.17 9.41
CA PRO A 78 20.11 -7.18 9.63
C PRO A 78 20.49 -6.22 10.77
N PRO A 79 21.70 -6.32 11.35
CA PRO A 79 22.23 -5.27 12.22
C PRO A 79 22.19 -3.90 11.52
N MET A 80 21.82 -2.84 12.25
CA MET A 80 21.75 -1.51 11.67
C MET A 80 23.14 -0.98 11.33
N PRO A 81 23.38 -0.54 10.08
CA PRO A 81 24.69 -0.03 9.69
C PRO A 81 24.99 1.30 10.37
N SER A 82 26.27 1.54 10.66
CA SER A 82 26.77 2.82 11.15
C SER A 82 27.61 3.49 10.07
N ALA A 83 27.62 4.83 10.08
CA ALA A 83 28.44 5.64 9.18
C ALA A 83 28.97 6.85 9.94
N LEU A 84 30.24 7.19 9.72
CA LEU A 84 30.94 8.24 10.46
C LEU A 84 30.19 9.58 10.35
N GLY A 85 29.93 10.20 11.50
CA GLY A 85 29.24 11.50 11.60
C GLY A 85 27.73 11.47 11.33
N LYS A 86 27.12 10.29 11.19
CA LYS A 86 25.68 10.14 10.92
C LYS A 86 24.97 9.49 12.10
N LYS A 87 23.82 10.06 12.48
CA LYS A 87 22.99 9.53 13.57
C LYS A 87 22.06 8.43 13.05
N PRO A 88 21.73 7.40 13.85
CA PRO A 88 20.71 6.44 13.45
C PRO A 88 19.34 7.14 13.40
N ALA A 89 18.52 6.72 12.44
CA ALA A 89 17.14 7.14 12.25
C ALA A 89 16.29 5.93 11.81
N ALA A 90 14.97 6.02 12.00
CA ALA A 90 14.06 5.02 11.50
C ALA A 90 12.82 5.66 10.87
N GLY A 91 12.20 4.96 9.93
CA GLY A 91 11.00 5.39 9.24
C GLY A 91 10.19 4.20 8.72
N VAL A 92 9.06 4.49 8.10
CA VAL A 92 8.11 3.47 7.66
C VAL A 92 7.53 3.78 6.29
N VAL A 93 7.28 2.74 5.51
CA VAL A 93 6.44 2.80 4.31
C VAL A 93 5.20 1.97 4.55
N THR A 94 4.05 2.64 4.63
CA THR A 94 2.76 2.00 4.86
C THR A 94 2.05 1.74 3.53
N ILE A 95 1.66 0.48 3.31
CA ILE A 95 1.06 0.01 2.07
C ILE A 95 -0.36 -0.49 2.37
N GLU A 96 -1.35 0.00 1.63
CA GLU A 96 -2.73 -0.48 1.69
C GLU A 96 -2.90 -1.78 0.87
N PRO A 97 -3.92 -2.60 1.16
CA PRO A 97 -4.20 -3.83 0.41
C PRO A 97 -4.37 -3.63 -1.09
N ASP A 98 -4.89 -2.47 -1.52
CA ASP A 98 -5.07 -2.10 -2.93
C ASP A 98 -3.77 -1.63 -3.63
N GLY A 99 -2.64 -1.70 -2.94
CA GLY A 99 -1.33 -1.36 -3.45
C GLY A 99 -0.99 0.13 -3.36
N ARG A 100 -1.89 1.00 -2.88
CA ARG A 100 -1.56 2.40 -2.64
C ARG A 100 -0.63 2.55 -1.43
N VAL A 101 0.23 3.56 -1.48
CA VAL A 101 1.29 3.81 -0.51
C VAL A 101 1.07 5.17 0.14
N TRP A 102 1.19 5.23 1.46
CA TRP A 102 1.12 6.47 2.21
C TRP A 102 2.43 7.27 2.10
N ALA A 103 2.29 8.56 1.85
CA ALA A 103 3.39 9.52 1.84
C ALA A 103 2.96 10.81 2.56
N VAL A 104 3.94 11.59 3.02
CA VAL A 104 3.71 12.88 3.66
C VAL A 104 4.35 13.99 2.84
N ALA A 105 3.75 15.18 2.83
CA ALA A 105 4.35 16.40 2.33
C ALA A 105 4.83 17.24 3.52
N PRO A 106 6.15 17.37 3.75
CA PRO A 106 6.67 18.17 4.85
C PRO A 106 6.22 19.63 4.74
N THR A 107 5.97 20.27 5.87
CA THR A 107 5.58 21.68 5.95
C THR A 107 6.60 22.56 5.22
N ASP A 108 6.14 23.34 4.25
CA ASP A 108 6.90 24.17 3.33
C ASP A 108 8.06 23.45 2.59
N GLY A 109 7.95 22.14 2.43
CA GLY A 109 8.94 21.31 1.73
C GLY A 109 10.27 21.21 2.48
N TYR A 110 10.21 21.15 3.82
CA TYR A 110 11.38 21.02 4.68
C TYR A 110 12.36 19.96 4.17
N GLY A 111 13.66 20.30 4.16
CA GLY A 111 14.72 19.43 3.64
C GLY A 111 14.73 19.27 2.12
N GLY A 112 13.93 20.04 1.37
CA GLY A 112 13.85 19.98 -0.10
C GLY A 112 12.93 18.88 -0.62
N TYR A 113 12.08 18.29 0.23
CA TYR A 113 11.15 17.23 -0.17
C TYR A 113 9.81 17.81 -0.58
N ALA A 114 9.31 17.43 -1.75
CA ALA A 114 7.90 17.66 -2.11
C ALA A 114 7.00 16.69 -1.33
N THR A 115 7.38 15.42 -1.35
CA THR A 115 6.78 14.33 -0.58
C THR A 115 7.88 13.37 -0.12
N THR A 116 7.64 12.64 0.95
CA THR A 116 8.57 11.63 1.50
C THR A 116 7.81 10.64 2.37
N PHE A 117 8.53 9.75 3.05
CA PHE A 117 7.99 8.83 4.04
C PHE A 117 8.28 9.32 5.47
N PRO A 118 7.37 9.07 6.44
CA PRO A 118 7.60 9.37 7.84
C PRO A 118 8.90 8.78 8.37
N LYS A 119 9.72 9.60 9.04
CA LYS A 119 11.00 9.18 9.62
C LYS A 119 11.56 10.20 10.61
N GLY A 120 12.27 9.71 11.61
CA GLY A 120 13.00 10.54 12.54
C GLY A 120 14.23 9.88 13.11
N LYS A 121 15.02 10.67 13.83
CA LYS A 121 16.22 10.17 14.52
C LYS A 121 15.79 9.37 15.74
N LEU A 122 16.57 8.36 16.09
CA LEU A 122 16.34 7.64 17.35
C LEU A 122 16.58 8.60 18.51
N ASP A 123 15.59 8.72 19.40
CA ASP A 123 15.65 9.51 20.63
C ASP A 123 15.16 8.66 21.81
N GLY A 124 16.03 7.76 22.28
CA GLY A 124 15.72 6.83 23.39
C GLY A 124 14.82 5.64 23.03
N LEU A 125 14.34 5.56 21.78
CA LEU A 125 13.53 4.46 21.25
C LEU A 125 14.31 3.52 20.34
N SER A 126 13.87 2.26 20.28
CA SER A 126 14.29 1.29 19.28
C SER A 126 13.91 1.77 17.87
N PRO A 127 14.62 1.30 16.82
CA PRO A 127 14.26 1.64 15.44
C PRO A 127 12.80 1.34 15.09
N ARG A 128 12.25 0.21 15.56
CA ARG A 128 10.87 -0.19 15.30
C ARG A 128 9.88 0.75 15.98
N ALA A 129 10.10 1.05 17.27
CA ALA A 129 9.23 1.96 18.02
C ALA A 129 9.28 3.38 17.45
N THR A 130 10.48 3.85 17.08
CA THR A 130 10.68 5.12 16.38
C THR A 130 9.86 5.16 15.09
N ALA A 131 9.93 4.13 14.24
CA ALA A 131 9.20 4.11 12.98
C ALA A 131 7.67 4.21 13.15
N ILE A 132 7.08 3.56 14.18
CA ILE A 132 5.64 3.68 14.47
C ILE A 132 5.30 5.08 15.01
N LYS A 133 6.13 5.61 15.92
CA LYS A 133 5.95 6.97 16.47
C LYS A 133 5.96 8.02 15.37
N GLU A 134 6.94 7.97 14.48
CA GLU A 134 7.08 8.90 13.34
C GLU A 134 5.90 8.76 12.36
N ALA A 135 5.40 7.54 12.13
CA ALA A 135 4.18 7.34 11.35
C ALA A 135 3.01 8.13 11.95
N PHE A 136 2.81 8.02 13.26
CA PHE A 136 1.74 8.74 13.93
C PHE A 136 1.97 10.26 13.93
N GLU A 137 3.16 10.72 14.28
CA GLU A 137 3.47 12.15 14.38
C GLU A 137 3.41 12.85 13.03
N GLU A 138 4.03 12.30 11.98
CA GLU A 138 4.07 12.95 10.68
C GLU A 138 2.82 12.71 9.83
N SER A 139 2.02 11.66 10.09
CA SER A 139 0.89 11.32 9.22
C SER A 139 -0.46 11.10 9.92
N GLY A 140 -0.50 11.08 11.25
CA GLY A 140 -1.72 10.78 12.02
C GLY A 140 -2.17 9.32 11.90
N LEU A 141 -1.38 8.46 11.24
CA LEU A 141 -1.71 7.05 11.01
C LEU A 141 -1.31 6.19 12.19
N ARG A 142 -2.14 5.18 12.49
CA ARG A 142 -1.79 4.06 13.36
C ARG A 142 -1.40 2.89 12.48
N VAL A 143 -0.18 2.39 12.65
CA VAL A 143 0.41 1.37 11.77
C VAL A 143 0.94 0.18 12.55
N GLU A 144 1.03 -0.96 11.88
CA GLU A 144 1.69 -2.16 12.38
C GLU A 144 2.80 -2.55 11.39
N LEU A 145 4.03 -2.69 11.88
CA LEU A 145 5.16 -3.04 11.02
C LEU A 145 5.06 -4.50 10.56
N THR A 146 5.27 -4.72 9.28
CA THR A 146 5.17 -6.03 8.63
C THR A 146 6.52 -6.62 8.25
N GLY A 147 7.59 -5.82 8.24
CA GLY A 147 8.92 -6.31 7.88
C GLY A 147 9.98 -5.22 7.75
N TYR A 148 11.25 -5.63 7.69
CA TYR A 148 12.36 -4.78 7.27
C TYR A 148 12.27 -4.46 5.77
N LEU A 149 12.56 -3.21 5.39
CA LEU A 149 12.60 -2.77 4.00
C LEU A 149 14.03 -2.55 3.51
N CYS A 150 14.70 -1.53 4.05
CA CYS A 150 16.06 -1.15 3.63
C CYS A 150 16.71 -0.20 4.63
N ASP A 151 18.04 -0.06 4.54
CA ASP A 151 18.81 0.98 5.24
C ASP A 151 19.39 1.98 4.23
N ILE A 152 19.15 3.27 4.44
CA ILE A 152 19.59 4.36 3.56
C ILE A 152 20.55 5.30 4.29
N VAL A 153 21.75 5.47 3.75
CA VAL A 153 22.69 6.50 4.20
C VAL A 153 22.27 7.85 3.62
N ARG A 154 21.83 8.78 4.47
CA ARG A 154 21.44 10.16 4.11
C ARG A 154 22.53 11.16 4.50
N THR A 155 22.27 12.45 4.29
CA THR A 155 23.21 13.53 4.62
C THR A 155 23.64 13.51 6.09
N THR A 156 22.69 13.42 7.03
CA THR A 156 22.96 13.50 8.47
C THR A 156 22.66 12.22 9.25
N SER A 157 22.10 11.21 8.59
CA SER A 157 21.63 9.99 9.25
C SER A 157 21.89 8.74 8.43
N VAL A 158 21.85 7.59 9.12
CA VAL A 158 21.57 6.30 8.50
C VAL A 158 20.15 5.94 8.91
N THR A 159 19.23 5.86 7.94
CA THR A 159 17.81 5.67 8.21
C THR A 159 17.38 4.26 7.82
N ARG A 160 16.90 3.49 8.81
CA ARG A 160 16.25 2.19 8.58
C ARG A 160 14.79 2.39 8.24
N TYR A 161 14.31 1.75 7.18
CA TYR A 161 12.91 1.72 6.83
C TYR A 161 12.30 0.34 7.07
N TYR A 162 11.04 0.37 7.48
CA TYR A 162 10.18 -0.80 7.62
C TYR A 162 9.01 -0.72 6.64
N THR A 163 8.46 -1.87 6.28
CA THR A 163 7.12 -1.95 5.69
C THR A 163 6.08 -2.01 6.81
N ALA A 164 4.89 -1.47 6.55
CA ALA A 164 3.78 -1.54 7.49
C ALA A 164 2.43 -1.62 6.77
N ARG A 165 1.41 -2.04 7.53
CA ARG A 165 0.00 -1.89 7.17
C ARG A 165 -0.67 -0.89 8.11
N ARG A 166 -1.67 -0.16 7.61
CA ARG A 166 -2.49 0.71 8.44
C ARG A 166 -3.48 -0.11 9.25
N VAL A 167 -3.67 0.25 10.52
CA VAL A 167 -4.65 -0.39 11.42
C VAL A 167 -5.59 0.63 12.07
N GLY A 168 -5.46 1.92 11.72
CA GLY A 168 -6.30 3.01 12.16
C GLY A 168 -5.63 4.36 11.92
N GLY A 169 -6.09 5.38 12.65
CA GLY A 169 -5.56 6.74 12.54
C GLY A 169 -6.36 7.60 11.55
N ASN A 170 -6.08 8.89 11.58
CA ASN A 170 -6.73 9.87 10.72
C ASN A 170 -5.64 10.71 10.01
N PRO A 171 -5.53 10.63 8.66
CA PRO A 171 -4.58 11.43 7.89
C PRO A 171 -4.72 12.93 8.07
N ALA A 172 -5.92 13.42 8.38
CA ALA A 172 -6.19 14.84 8.67
C ALA A 172 -5.75 15.27 10.08
N ALA A 173 -5.31 14.33 10.92
CA ALA A 173 -4.81 14.57 12.27
C ALA A 173 -3.28 14.63 12.37
N MET A 174 -2.56 14.68 11.24
CA MET A 174 -1.10 14.80 11.20
C MET A 174 -0.55 15.95 12.07
N GLY A 175 0.67 15.75 12.59
CA GLY A 175 1.44 16.74 13.32
C GLY A 175 1.96 17.87 12.45
N TRP A 176 2.61 18.85 13.09
CA TRP A 176 3.02 20.11 12.45
C TRP A 176 4.10 20.00 11.40
N GLU A 177 4.87 18.90 11.41
CA GLU A 177 5.96 18.66 10.47
C GLU A 177 5.45 18.36 9.05
N SER A 178 4.19 17.97 8.91
CA SER A 178 3.54 17.65 7.64
C SER A 178 2.38 18.59 7.37
N GLN A 179 2.32 19.13 6.15
CA GLN A 179 1.19 19.95 5.70
C GLN A 179 0.19 19.18 4.81
N ALA A 180 0.53 17.94 4.45
CA ALA A 180 -0.40 17.01 3.82
C ALA A 180 0.03 15.55 4.02
N VAL A 181 -0.95 14.67 3.98
CA VAL A 181 -0.77 13.22 3.92
C VAL A 181 -1.45 12.73 2.66
N MET A 182 -0.78 11.89 1.88
CA MET A 182 -1.26 11.40 0.59
C MET A 182 -1.32 9.89 0.58
N LEU A 183 -2.34 9.36 -0.07
CA LEU A 183 -2.44 7.97 -0.44
C LEU A 183 -2.24 7.86 -1.96
N VAL A 184 -1.15 7.23 -2.37
CA VAL A 184 -0.60 7.33 -3.73
C VAL A 184 -0.58 5.96 -4.39
N PRO A 185 -1.14 5.78 -5.59
CA PRO A 185 -0.94 4.58 -6.39
C PRO A 185 0.57 4.31 -6.58
N ILE A 186 1.00 3.05 -6.39
CA ILE A 186 2.44 2.75 -6.36
C ILE A 186 3.16 3.08 -7.67
N ASN A 187 2.47 2.96 -8.81
CA ASN A 187 2.97 3.34 -10.13
C ASN A 187 3.14 4.85 -10.28
N GLU A 188 2.40 5.66 -9.51
CA GLU A 188 2.54 7.11 -9.46
C GLU A 188 3.50 7.61 -8.38
N LEU A 189 3.96 6.73 -7.48
CA LEU A 189 4.79 7.11 -6.33
C LEU A 189 6.08 7.84 -6.72
N ARG A 190 6.71 7.46 -7.83
CA ARG A 190 7.91 8.15 -8.36
C ARG A 190 7.62 9.54 -8.92
N SER A 191 6.37 9.81 -9.31
CA SER A 191 5.98 11.12 -9.84
C SER A 191 5.84 12.18 -8.75
N VAL A 192 5.49 11.77 -7.52
CA VAL A 192 5.32 12.67 -6.37
C VAL A 192 6.53 12.65 -5.43
N THR A 193 7.08 11.47 -5.14
CA THR A 193 8.24 11.28 -4.26
C THR A 193 9.52 11.29 -5.08
N THR A 194 9.93 12.50 -5.47
CA THR A 194 11.00 12.74 -6.46
C THR A 194 12.39 12.93 -5.85
N HIS A 195 12.50 13.07 -4.54
CA HIS A 195 13.78 13.35 -3.90
C HIS A 195 14.75 12.15 -4.06
N PRO A 196 16.03 12.35 -4.47
CA PRO A 196 16.96 11.25 -4.73
C PRO A 196 17.16 10.27 -3.57
N ASN A 197 17.11 10.75 -2.33
CA ASN A 197 17.20 9.90 -1.12
C ASN A 197 16.03 8.91 -0.96
N ASP A 198 14.90 9.14 -1.63
CA ASP A 198 13.72 8.28 -1.55
C ASP A 198 13.67 7.27 -2.72
N ALA A 199 14.39 7.52 -3.81
CA ALA A 199 14.44 6.62 -4.95
C ALA A 199 14.87 5.18 -4.60
N PRO A 200 15.88 4.94 -3.72
CA PRO A 200 16.24 3.59 -3.28
C PRO A 200 15.16 2.92 -2.42
N ILE A 201 14.37 3.71 -1.66
CA ILE A 201 13.27 3.18 -0.84
C ILE A 201 12.19 2.65 -1.76
N ILE A 202 11.79 3.45 -2.76
CA ILE A 202 10.79 3.06 -3.75
C ILE A 202 11.27 1.82 -4.52
N SER A 203 12.56 1.74 -4.86
CA SER A 203 13.15 0.56 -5.52
C SER A 203 13.20 -0.68 -4.62
N ALA A 204 13.26 -0.49 -3.29
CA ALA A 204 13.27 -1.60 -2.33
C ALA A 204 11.86 -2.10 -2.00
N LEU A 205 10.80 -1.36 -2.35
CA LEU A 205 9.43 -1.79 -2.10
C LEU A 205 9.23 -3.17 -2.72
N PRO A 206 8.62 -4.11 -1.97
CA PRO A 206 8.49 -5.47 -2.41
C PRO A 206 7.83 -5.46 -3.78
N HIS A 207 8.45 -6.17 -4.74
CA HIS A 207 7.92 -6.37 -6.08
C HIS A 207 6.43 -6.75 -6.03
N ARG A 208 5.98 -7.44 -4.99
CA ARG A 208 4.58 -7.76 -4.62
C ARG A 208 3.61 -6.58 -4.68
N ALA A 209 3.98 -5.38 -4.24
CA ALA A 209 3.10 -4.22 -4.26
C ALA A 209 3.00 -3.59 -5.66
N ILE A 210 4.08 -3.67 -6.46
CA ILE A 210 4.14 -3.16 -7.84
C ILE A 210 3.52 -4.17 -8.83
N ILE A 211 3.77 -5.47 -8.59
CA ILE A 211 3.25 -6.62 -9.34
C ILE A 211 1.78 -6.86 -9.01
N ALA A 212 1.33 -6.74 -7.76
CA ALA A 212 -0.09 -6.87 -7.40
C ALA A 212 -1.03 -5.96 -8.22
N TYR A 213 -0.59 -4.74 -8.52
CA TYR A 213 -1.40 -3.76 -9.26
C TYR A 213 -1.21 -3.91 -10.77
N GLU A 214 0.03 -3.93 -11.28
CA GLU A 214 0.28 -4.02 -12.72
C GLU A 214 0.09 -5.44 -13.29
N TRP A 215 0.47 -6.47 -12.53
CA TRP A 215 0.24 -7.87 -12.91
C TRP A 215 -1.08 -8.42 -12.37
N GLY A 216 -1.66 -7.95 -11.27
CA GLY A 216 -2.94 -8.46 -10.79
C GLY A 216 -4.10 -8.16 -11.75
N LEU A 217 -4.18 -6.93 -12.27
CA LEU A 217 -5.19 -6.55 -13.27
C LEU A 217 -4.95 -7.27 -14.60
N ALA A 218 -3.70 -7.29 -15.08
CA ALA A 218 -3.35 -8.00 -16.31
C ALA A 218 -3.59 -9.51 -16.15
N SER A 219 -3.22 -10.12 -15.03
CA SER A 219 -3.43 -11.54 -14.76
C SER A 219 -4.89 -11.89 -14.51
N GLY A 220 -5.66 -10.99 -13.90
CA GLY A 220 -7.12 -11.10 -13.80
C GLY A 220 -7.76 -11.15 -15.17
N HIS A 221 -7.39 -10.24 -16.08
CA HIS A 221 -7.83 -10.30 -17.46
C HIS A 221 -7.38 -11.57 -18.17
N ARG A 222 -6.12 -11.98 -18.02
CA ARG A 222 -5.64 -13.24 -18.61
C ARG A 222 -6.41 -14.46 -18.09
N VAL A 223 -6.74 -14.50 -16.81
CA VAL A 223 -7.59 -15.56 -16.23
C VAL A 223 -8.97 -15.53 -16.86
N LEU A 224 -9.64 -14.38 -16.91
CA LEU A 224 -10.95 -14.26 -17.55
C LEU A 224 -10.92 -14.66 -19.03
N ASP A 225 -9.88 -14.24 -19.76
CA ASP A 225 -9.65 -14.58 -21.17
C ASP A 225 -9.38 -16.08 -21.35
N THR A 226 -8.65 -16.73 -20.43
CA THR A 226 -8.41 -18.18 -20.45
C THR A 226 -9.71 -18.95 -20.30
N LEU A 227 -10.58 -18.51 -19.37
CA LEU A 227 -11.87 -19.12 -19.12
C LEU A 227 -12.81 -18.91 -20.32
N ALA A 228 -12.82 -17.70 -20.88
CA ALA A 228 -13.55 -17.37 -22.09
C ALA A 228 -13.07 -18.23 -23.28
N GLY A 229 -11.76 -18.34 -23.50
CA GLY A 229 -11.16 -19.14 -24.56
C GLY A 229 -11.44 -20.63 -24.41
N TYR A 230 -11.51 -21.15 -23.19
CA TYR A 230 -12.00 -22.50 -22.91
C TYR A 230 -13.45 -22.68 -23.41
N PHE A 231 -14.35 -21.78 -23.01
CA PHE A 231 -15.76 -21.82 -23.43
C PHE A 231 -15.92 -21.70 -24.95
N ALA A 232 -15.16 -20.81 -25.60
CA ALA A 232 -15.17 -20.66 -27.04
C ALA A 232 -14.79 -21.96 -27.77
N ARG A 233 -13.85 -22.72 -27.20
CA ARG A 233 -13.32 -23.95 -27.80
C ARG A 233 -14.22 -25.15 -27.56
N TYR A 234 -14.83 -25.25 -26.37
CA TYR A 234 -15.51 -26.48 -25.94
C TYR A 234 -17.02 -26.32 -25.76
N GLY A 235 -17.56 -25.09 -25.78
CA GLY A 235 -18.99 -24.81 -25.63
C GLY A 235 -19.52 -24.94 -24.20
N GLU A 236 -18.64 -25.20 -23.24
CA GLU A 236 -18.92 -25.36 -21.81
C GLU A 236 -17.85 -24.65 -20.97
N TRP A 237 -18.20 -24.28 -19.73
CA TRP A 237 -17.26 -23.61 -18.83
C TRP A 237 -16.36 -24.64 -18.12
N PRO A 238 -15.08 -24.30 -17.85
CA PRO A 238 -14.17 -25.18 -17.14
C PRO A 238 -14.58 -25.33 -15.68
N THR A 239 -14.13 -26.41 -15.05
CA THR A 239 -14.36 -26.68 -13.63
C THR A 239 -13.18 -26.30 -12.75
N GLU A 240 -11.99 -26.23 -13.33
CA GLU A 240 -10.74 -25.98 -12.62
C GLU A 240 -9.81 -25.05 -13.43
N ILE A 241 -8.95 -24.32 -12.74
CA ILE A 241 -7.87 -23.55 -13.34
C ILE A 241 -6.57 -23.75 -12.53
N SER A 242 -5.46 -23.92 -13.23
CA SER A 242 -4.12 -23.96 -12.64
C SER A 242 -3.37 -22.68 -12.99
N ILE A 243 -2.92 -21.97 -11.96
CA ILE A 243 -2.20 -20.70 -12.08
C ILE A 243 -0.92 -20.71 -11.23
N GLU A 244 0.07 -19.91 -11.61
CA GLU A 244 1.28 -19.70 -10.81
C GLU A 244 0.93 -19.19 -9.39
N ILE A 245 1.67 -19.65 -8.38
CA ILE A 245 1.38 -19.32 -6.96
C ILE A 245 1.34 -17.81 -6.69
N ASP A 246 2.22 -17.04 -7.31
CA ASP A 246 2.24 -15.58 -7.18
C ASP A 246 1.02 -14.94 -7.83
N MET A 247 0.52 -15.51 -8.94
CA MET A 247 -0.71 -15.06 -9.60
C MET A 247 -1.94 -15.38 -8.74
N HIS A 248 -1.96 -16.57 -8.13
CA HIS A 248 -3.02 -16.97 -7.21
C HIS A 248 -3.13 -16.02 -6.02
N ASP A 249 -2.02 -15.80 -5.32
CA ASP A 249 -1.98 -14.92 -4.17
C ASP A 249 -2.30 -13.47 -4.56
N GLY A 250 -1.81 -13.00 -5.73
CA GLY A 250 -2.21 -11.71 -6.28
C GLY A 250 -3.72 -11.59 -6.52
N LEU A 251 -4.34 -12.57 -7.19
CA LEU A 251 -5.80 -12.54 -7.40
C LEU A 251 -6.57 -12.49 -6.08
N ARG A 252 -6.19 -13.33 -5.11
CA ARG A 252 -6.85 -13.42 -3.80
C ARG A 252 -6.70 -12.14 -3.00
N ASP A 253 -5.49 -11.58 -2.96
CA ASP A 253 -5.14 -10.53 -2.01
C ASP A 253 -5.34 -9.13 -2.57
N THR A 254 -5.37 -8.97 -3.91
CA THR A 254 -5.34 -7.65 -4.56
C THR A 254 -6.47 -7.41 -5.55
N ILE A 255 -7.05 -8.46 -6.14
CA ILE A 255 -8.14 -8.33 -7.13
C ILE A 255 -9.50 -8.67 -6.54
N PHE A 256 -9.59 -9.70 -5.71
CA PHE A 256 -10.85 -10.15 -5.14
C PHE A 256 -11.01 -9.70 -3.69
N THR A 257 -12.22 -9.23 -3.36
CA THR A 257 -12.64 -9.19 -1.95
C THR A 257 -12.72 -10.62 -1.40
N PRO A 258 -12.66 -10.83 -0.07
CA PRO A 258 -12.85 -12.16 0.52
C PRO A 258 -14.16 -12.85 0.08
N TYR A 259 -15.21 -12.07 -0.17
CA TYR A 259 -16.47 -12.58 -0.70
C TYR A 259 -16.39 -12.94 -2.19
N GLY A 260 -15.77 -12.08 -3.00
CA GLY A 260 -15.51 -12.36 -4.41
C GLY A 260 -14.65 -13.62 -4.61
N TRP A 261 -13.62 -13.80 -3.79
CA TRP A 261 -12.78 -15.00 -3.81
C TRP A 261 -13.58 -16.27 -3.50
N ARG A 262 -14.51 -16.21 -2.52
CA ARG A 262 -15.39 -17.32 -2.20
C ARG A 262 -16.31 -17.67 -3.37
N LEU A 263 -16.97 -16.67 -3.94
CA LEU A 263 -17.88 -16.85 -5.08
C LEU A 263 -17.17 -17.43 -6.31
N LEU A 264 -15.93 -17.02 -6.58
CA LEU A 264 -15.10 -17.64 -7.62
C LEU A 264 -14.90 -19.14 -7.33
N ASN A 265 -14.49 -19.48 -6.10
CA ASN A 265 -14.21 -20.86 -5.69
C ASN A 265 -15.47 -21.75 -5.64
N GLU A 266 -16.68 -21.18 -5.61
CA GLU A 266 -17.93 -21.94 -5.73
C GLU A 266 -18.16 -22.47 -7.15
N ARG A 267 -17.61 -21.82 -8.19
CA ARG A 267 -17.80 -22.20 -9.60
C ARG A 267 -16.56 -22.77 -10.27
N LEU A 268 -15.37 -22.43 -9.76
CA LEU A 268 -14.10 -22.75 -10.37
C LEU A 268 -13.09 -23.11 -9.28
N LYS A 269 -12.54 -24.33 -9.30
CA LYS A 269 -11.44 -24.68 -8.40
C LYS A 269 -10.16 -24.03 -8.88
N VAL A 270 -9.55 -23.19 -8.05
CA VAL A 270 -8.31 -22.49 -8.38
C VAL A 270 -7.14 -23.20 -7.72
N HIS A 271 -6.22 -23.73 -8.53
CA HIS A 271 -5.01 -24.41 -8.07
C HIS A 271 -3.79 -23.51 -8.22
N ALA A 272 -3.05 -23.31 -7.15
CA ALA A 272 -1.76 -22.64 -7.16
C ALA A 272 -0.64 -23.64 -7.51
N THR A 273 0.25 -23.28 -8.42
CA THR A 273 1.37 -24.13 -8.85
C THR A 273 2.70 -23.38 -8.82
N ASP A 274 3.79 -24.06 -8.47
CA ASP A 274 5.15 -23.48 -8.43
C ASP A 274 5.78 -23.32 -9.83
N THR A 275 5.10 -23.79 -10.88
CA THR A 275 5.55 -23.69 -12.26
C THR A 275 4.73 -22.63 -13.01
N PRO A 276 5.34 -21.81 -13.89
CA PRO A 276 4.61 -20.85 -14.71
C PRO A 276 3.55 -21.57 -15.55
N ARG A 277 2.28 -21.33 -15.24
CA ARG A 277 1.14 -21.96 -15.92
C ARG A 277 -0.08 -21.06 -15.79
N LEU A 278 -0.85 -20.96 -16.88
CA LEU A 278 -2.22 -20.46 -16.87
C LEU A 278 -3.08 -21.34 -17.77
N GLU A 279 -3.75 -22.33 -17.17
CA GLU A 279 -4.51 -23.36 -17.88
C GLU A 279 -5.85 -23.66 -17.21
N ALA A 280 -6.93 -23.61 -17.99
CA ALA A 280 -8.26 -24.04 -17.58
C ALA A 280 -8.54 -25.48 -18.01
N GLU A 281 -9.21 -26.25 -17.15
CA GLU A 281 -9.54 -27.66 -17.36
C GLU A 281 -11.02 -27.97 -17.00
N GLY A 282 -11.65 -28.83 -17.81
CA GLY A 282 -13.01 -29.31 -17.58
C GLY A 282 -13.07 -30.74 -17.05
N GLY A 283 -14.26 -31.18 -16.64
CA GLY A 283 -14.48 -32.48 -16.01
C GLY A 283 -14.18 -33.71 -16.89
N HIS A 284 -13.94 -33.53 -18.18
CA HIS A 284 -13.58 -34.60 -19.11
C HIS A 284 -12.13 -34.49 -19.63
N GLY A 285 -11.28 -33.70 -18.95
CA GLY A 285 -9.84 -33.59 -19.23
C GLY A 285 -9.49 -32.68 -20.41
N GLN A 286 -10.45 -31.93 -20.96
CA GLN A 286 -10.16 -30.91 -21.98
C GLN A 286 -9.45 -29.72 -21.32
N LYS A 287 -8.52 -29.09 -22.03
CA LYS A 287 -7.62 -28.04 -21.50
C LYS A 287 -7.50 -26.87 -22.46
N HIS A 288 -7.41 -25.66 -21.92
CA HIS A 288 -7.14 -24.43 -22.66
C HIS A 288 -6.07 -23.59 -21.93
N SER A 289 -5.05 -23.12 -22.64
CA SER A 289 -3.92 -22.39 -22.04
C SER A 289 -3.73 -21.03 -22.69
N TYR A 290 -3.73 -19.98 -21.86
CA TYR A 290 -3.48 -18.61 -22.31
C TYR A 290 -2.13 -18.47 -23.01
N ASP A 291 -1.11 -19.14 -22.47
CA ASP A 291 0.29 -19.06 -22.94
C ASP A 291 0.45 -19.54 -24.38
N THR A 292 -0.47 -20.37 -24.86
CA THR A 292 -0.43 -20.92 -26.23
C THR A 292 -1.53 -20.40 -27.14
N ASN A 293 -2.64 -19.93 -26.57
CA ASN A 293 -3.84 -19.59 -27.34
C ASN A 293 -4.14 -18.09 -27.38
N GLY A 294 -3.55 -17.29 -26.49
CA GLY A 294 -3.76 -15.85 -26.43
C GLY A 294 -5.18 -15.45 -25.97
N PRO A 295 -5.50 -14.14 -25.98
CA PRO A 295 -6.78 -13.62 -25.54
C PRO A 295 -7.91 -13.93 -26.54
N VAL A 296 -9.15 -14.01 -26.05
CA VAL A 296 -10.35 -14.29 -26.87
C VAL A 296 -11.48 -13.34 -26.51
N ASP A 297 -11.94 -12.51 -27.46
CA ASP A 297 -13.12 -11.65 -27.31
C ASP A 297 -14.40 -12.40 -27.69
N LEU A 298 -15.39 -12.42 -26.79
CA LEU A 298 -16.61 -13.21 -26.92
C LEU A 298 -17.87 -12.46 -26.50
N ARG A 299 -18.99 -12.84 -27.11
CA ARG A 299 -20.34 -12.36 -26.74
C ARG A 299 -20.82 -12.80 -25.36
N LYS A 300 -20.23 -13.87 -24.80
CA LYS A 300 -20.57 -14.40 -23.48
C LYS A 300 -19.32 -14.40 -22.63
N ARG A 301 -19.35 -13.66 -21.53
CA ARG A 301 -18.15 -13.33 -20.75
C ARG A 301 -18.02 -14.20 -19.50
N ALA A 302 -16.78 -14.47 -19.12
CA ALA A 302 -16.47 -15.23 -17.90
C ALA A 302 -16.97 -14.49 -16.65
N SER A 303 -16.95 -13.16 -16.65
CA SER A 303 -17.53 -12.33 -15.57
C SER A 303 -19.01 -12.61 -15.37
N GLU A 304 -19.83 -12.59 -16.43
CA GLU A 304 -21.26 -12.93 -16.35
C GLU A 304 -21.48 -14.35 -15.83
N TRP A 305 -20.63 -15.30 -16.24
CA TRP A 305 -20.73 -16.67 -15.75
C TRP A 305 -20.32 -16.82 -14.30
N ILE A 306 -19.27 -16.15 -13.82
CA ILE A 306 -18.83 -16.29 -12.43
C ILE A 306 -19.79 -15.56 -11.48
N TRP A 307 -20.18 -14.35 -11.86
CA TRP A 307 -20.85 -13.41 -10.96
C TRP A 307 -22.37 -13.30 -11.20
N ASN A 308 -22.89 -13.92 -12.27
CA ASN A 308 -24.27 -13.69 -12.75
C ASN A 308 -24.58 -12.20 -13.01
N VAL A 309 -23.56 -11.38 -13.26
CA VAL A 309 -23.68 -9.95 -13.58
C VAL A 309 -22.67 -9.58 -14.66
N ASP A 310 -23.05 -8.69 -15.57
CA ASP A 310 -22.11 -8.07 -16.49
C ASP A 310 -21.35 -6.96 -15.74
N LEU A 311 -20.03 -7.06 -15.74
CA LEU A 311 -19.13 -6.15 -15.00
C LEU A 311 -18.47 -5.10 -15.89
N THR A 312 -18.97 -4.89 -17.12
CA THR A 312 -18.51 -3.82 -18.01
C THR A 312 -19.33 -2.54 -17.97
#